data_AF-A0A7X6PQ16-F1
#
_entry.id   AF-A0A7X6PQ16-F1
#
_cell.length_a   1.000
_cell.length_b   1.000
_cell.length_c   1.000
_cell.angle_alpha   90.00
_cell.angle_beta   90.00
_cell.angle_gamma   90.00
#
_symmetry.space_group_name_H-M   'P 1'
#
loop_
_entity.id
_entity.type
_entity.pdbx_description
1 polymer ?
#
loop_
_entity_poly.entity_id
_entity_poly.type
_entity_poly.pdbx_seq_one_letter_code
_entity_poly.pdbx_strand_id
1 'polypeptide(L)'
;MRGQHVVRVAGVAGLAGVSVLHAVWATGSPWPARSAHDLAEAVVGQADAVPGAFPTALVAAGTAGAGLLAAGAFGGGSLQRGGVRLVAALFGLRAALGGEVALTVLKLPPAGPRFRTLDRRYYRPAAAALGAVLCFSTLP
;
A
#
# COMPACT_ATOMS: atom_id res chain seq x y z
N MET A 1 -17.46 16.03 -13.86
CA MET A 1 -16.42 15.37 -14.70
C MET A 1 -14.98 15.68 -14.27
N ARG A 2 -14.54 16.94 -14.10
CA ARG A 2 -13.15 17.26 -13.67
C ARG A 2 -12.75 16.65 -12.32
N GLY A 3 -13.64 16.67 -11.32
CA GLY A 3 -13.34 16.13 -9.98
C GLY A 3 -13.06 14.63 -9.95
N GLN A 4 -13.87 13.82 -10.65
CA GLN A 4 -13.68 12.37 -10.72
C GLN A 4 -12.35 11.99 -11.41
N HIS A 5 -11.96 12.74 -12.45
CA HIS A 5 -10.64 12.55 -13.07
C HIS A 5 -9.50 12.85 -12.09
N VAL A 6 -9.59 13.93 -11.30
CA VAL A 6 -8.58 14.26 -10.29
C VAL A 6 -8.48 13.16 -9.23
N VAL A 7 -9.62 12.69 -8.70
CA VAL A 7 -9.65 11.61 -7.70
C VAL A 7 -9.03 10.32 -8.26
N ARG A 8 -9.38 9.94 -9.49
CA ARG A 8 -8.79 8.77 -10.15
C ARG A 8 -7.28 8.92 -10.34
N VAL A 9 -6.81 10.07 -10.84
CA VAL A 9 -5.37 10.34 -11.01
C VAL A 9 -4.64 10.28 -9.66
N ALA A 10 -5.21 10.85 -8.61
CA ALA A 10 -4.63 10.78 -7.26
C ALA A 10 -4.51 9.33 -6.75
N GLY A 11 -5.54 8.51 -6.97
CA GLY A 11 -5.51 7.09 -6.58
C GLY A 11 -4.46 6.29 -7.37
N VAL A 12 -4.39 6.49 -8.68
CA VAL A 12 -3.38 5.86 -9.55
C VAL A 12 -1.96 6.30 -9.15
N ALA A 13 -1.75 7.59 -8.92
CA ALA A 13 -0.44 8.11 -8.50
C ALA A 13 -0.01 7.56 -7.13
N GLY A 14 -0.94 7.45 -6.19
CA GLY A 14 -0.68 6.83 -4.88
C GLY A 14 -0.28 5.36 -4.99
N LEU A 15 -1.01 4.57 -5.78
CA LEU A 15 -0.68 3.16 -6.05
C LEU A 15 0.67 3.01 -6.77
N ALA A 16 0.95 3.87 -7.75
CA ALA A 16 2.24 3.89 -8.44
C ALA A 16 3.39 4.22 -7.48
N GLY A 17 3.22 5.18 -6.58
CA GLY A 17 4.22 5.51 -5.56
C GLY A 17 4.53 4.35 -4.63
N VAL A 18 3.49 3.64 -4.14
CA VAL A 18 3.66 2.43 -3.32
C VAL A 18 4.38 1.33 -4.11
N SER A 19 4.01 1.15 -5.38
CA SER A 19 4.60 0.15 -6.27
C SER A 19 6.10 0.39 -6.48
N VAL A 20 6.49 1.61 -6.85
CA VAL A 20 7.88 1.99 -7.08
C VAL A 20 8.70 1.81 -5.80
N LEU A 21 8.19 2.26 -4.67
CA LEU A 21 8.89 2.12 -3.39
C LEU A 21 9.17 0.65 -3.05
N HIS A 22 8.17 -0.22 -3.22
CA HIS A 22 8.34 -1.66 -2.96
C HIS A 22 9.23 -2.34 -4.01
N ALA A 23 9.22 -1.89 -5.26
CA ALA A 23 10.13 -2.38 -6.29
C ALA A 23 11.59 -2.06 -5.94
N VAL A 24 11.86 -0.86 -5.42
CA VAL A 24 13.18 -0.47 -4.90
C VAL A 24 13.60 -1.35 -3.71
N TRP A 25 12.68 -1.64 -2.79
CA TRP A 25 12.98 -2.56 -1.67
C TRP A 25 13.21 -4.00 -2.13
N ALA A 26 12.54 -4.43 -3.20
CA ALA A 26 12.73 -5.75 -3.78
C ALA A 26 14.15 -5.96 -4.35
N THR A 27 14.85 -4.88 -4.72
CA THR A 27 16.27 -4.95 -5.13
C THR A 27 17.23 -4.94 -3.93
N GLY A 28 16.73 -4.94 -2.69
CA GLY A 28 17.51 -4.86 -1.47
C GLY A 28 17.93 -3.43 -1.07
N SER A 29 17.44 -2.40 -1.77
CA SER A 29 17.77 -1.01 -1.42
C SER A 29 16.99 -0.56 -0.19
N PRO A 30 17.63 0.07 0.81
CA PRO A 30 16.94 0.59 1.99
C PRO A 30 16.22 1.92 1.73
N TRP A 31 16.39 2.53 0.56
CA TRP A 31 15.87 3.87 0.27
C TRP A 31 14.35 3.95 0.50
N PRO A 32 13.81 5.02 1.12
CA PRO A 32 14.47 6.26 1.54
C PRO A 32 15.12 6.22 2.92
N ALA A 33 15.15 5.06 3.59
CA ALA A 33 15.88 4.92 4.85
C ALA A 33 17.40 4.99 4.63
N ARG A 34 18.14 5.31 5.69
CA ARG A 34 19.60 5.44 5.65
C ARG A 34 20.32 4.09 5.65
N SER A 35 19.67 3.05 6.16
CA SER A 35 20.24 1.71 6.31
C SER A 35 19.15 0.63 6.24
N ALA A 36 19.54 -0.62 5.97
CA ALA A 36 18.61 -1.76 5.99
C ALA A 36 17.99 -1.96 7.38
N HIS A 37 18.78 -1.74 8.44
CA HIS A 37 18.32 -1.75 9.83
C HIS A 37 17.23 -0.70 10.06
N ASP A 38 17.43 0.54 9.61
CA ASP A 38 16.42 1.60 9.72
C ASP A 38 15.14 1.28 8.97
N LEU A 39 15.26 0.67 7.78
CA LEU A 39 14.12 0.22 7.00
C LEU A 39 13.35 -0.87 7.76
N ALA A 40 14.04 -1.91 8.23
CA ALA A 40 13.45 -3.04 8.94
C ALA A 40 12.70 -2.59 10.21
N GLU A 41 13.29 -1.72 11.02
CA GLU A 41 12.63 -1.08 12.16
C GLU A 41 11.42 -0.21 11.77
N ALA A 42 11.46 0.43 10.60
CA ALA A 42 10.39 1.29 10.13
C ALA A 42 9.19 0.52 9.55
N VAL A 43 9.41 -0.64 8.93
CA VAL A 43 8.36 -1.35 8.15
C VAL A 43 7.97 -2.71 8.70
N VAL A 44 8.84 -3.36 9.47
CA VAL A 44 8.55 -4.61 10.20
C VAL A 44 8.48 -4.34 11.69
N GLY A 45 9.38 -3.48 12.20
CA GLY A 45 9.53 -3.17 13.61
C GLY A 45 10.63 -3.96 14.31
N GLN A 46 11.53 -4.59 13.55
CA GLN A 46 12.63 -5.38 14.05
C GLN A 46 13.84 -5.20 13.13
N ALA A 47 14.93 -4.72 13.70
CA ALA A 47 16.22 -4.49 13.05
C ALA A 47 16.70 -5.64 12.14
N ASP A 48 16.55 -6.89 12.60
CA ASP A 48 17.08 -8.07 11.93
C ASP A 48 16.10 -8.69 10.92
N ALA A 49 14.87 -8.19 10.85
CA ALA A 49 13.82 -8.71 9.96
C ALA A 49 13.66 -7.79 8.73
N VAL A 50 14.69 -7.73 7.89
CA VAL A 50 14.65 -6.95 6.64
C VAL A 50 13.53 -7.50 5.73
N PRO A 51 12.75 -6.64 5.04
CA PRO A 51 11.74 -7.11 4.10
C PRO A 51 12.35 -8.02 3.04
N GLY A 52 11.85 -9.25 2.92
CA GLY A 52 12.30 -10.15 1.86
C GLY A 52 12.01 -9.58 0.47
N ALA A 53 12.86 -9.90 -0.50
CA ALA A 53 12.70 -9.47 -1.89
C ALA A 53 11.39 -9.95 -2.52
N PHE A 54 10.97 -11.19 -2.20
CA PHE A 54 9.73 -11.75 -2.73
C PHE A 54 8.46 -11.06 -2.22
N PRO A 55 8.24 -10.89 -0.89
CA PRO A 55 7.08 -10.14 -0.38
C PRO A 55 7.00 -8.71 -0.92
N THR A 56 8.13 -8.01 -1.00
CA THR A 56 8.19 -6.63 -1.52
C THR A 56 7.86 -6.59 -3.02
N ALA A 57 8.40 -7.51 -3.82
CA ALA A 57 8.05 -7.65 -5.24
C ALA A 57 6.55 -7.94 -5.45
N LEU A 58 5.94 -8.77 -4.59
CA LEU A 58 4.52 -9.08 -4.67
C LEU A 58 3.64 -7.85 -4.40
N VAL A 59 3.99 -7.04 -3.39
CA VAL A 59 3.30 -5.76 -3.13
C VAL A 59 3.50 -4.80 -4.30
N ALA A 60 4.71 -4.73 -4.86
CA ALA A 60 5.01 -3.88 -6.00
C ALA A 60 4.14 -4.24 -7.22
N ALA A 61 4.08 -5.53 -7.57
CA ALA A 61 3.28 -6.03 -8.68
C ALA A 61 1.77 -5.86 -8.44
N GLY A 62 1.30 -6.17 -7.22
CA GLY A 62 -0.12 -6.04 -6.87
C GLY A 62 -0.61 -4.59 -6.93
N THR A 63 0.18 -3.65 -6.43
CA THR A 63 -0.15 -2.21 -6.47
C THR A 63 -0.01 -1.62 -7.87
N ALA A 64 0.95 -2.08 -8.69
CA ALA A 64 1.02 -1.73 -10.11
C ALA A 64 -0.23 -2.21 -10.87
N GLY A 65 -0.62 -3.47 -10.70
CA GLY A 65 -1.82 -4.03 -11.33
C GLY A 65 -3.10 -3.30 -10.90
N ALA A 66 -3.22 -2.99 -9.61
CA ALA A 66 -4.31 -2.17 -9.10
C ALA A 66 -4.32 -0.75 -9.70
N GLY A 67 -3.14 -0.15 -9.90
CA GLY A 67 -3.00 1.15 -10.56
C GLY A 67 -3.46 1.12 -12.01
N LEU A 68 -3.06 0.09 -12.77
CA LEU A 68 -3.51 -0.14 -14.15
C LEU A 68 -5.02 -0.37 -14.22
N LEU A 69 -5.58 -1.13 -13.27
CA LEU A 69 -7.02 -1.35 -13.14
C LEU A 69 -7.78 -0.04 -12.86
N ALA A 70 -7.31 0.76 -11.90
CA ALA A 70 -7.89 2.07 -11.61
C ALA A 70 -7.73 3.07 -12.78
N ALA A 71 -6.66 2.93 -13.57
CA ALA A 71 -6.45 3.69 -14.80
C ALA A 71 -7.35 3.23 -15.96
N GLY A 72 -8.02 2.08 -15.87
CA GLY A 72 -8.88 1.55 -16.92
C GLY A 72 -8.15 0.81 -18.05
N ALA A 73 -6.90 0.38 -17.79
CA ALA A 73 -6.09 -0.33 -18.79
C ALA A 73 -6.69 -1.68 -19.21
N PHE A 74 -7.55 -2.27 -18.38
CA PHE A 74 -8.23 -3.56 -18.64
C PHE A 74 -9.68 -3.41 -19.15
N GLY A 75 -10.03 -2.23 -19.67
CA GLY A 75 -11.39 -1.91 -20.11
C GLY A 75 -12.25 -1.25 -19.03
N GLY A 76 -13.52 -0.99 -19.38
CA GLY A 76 -14.49 -0.26 -18.57
C GLY A 76 -15.60 -1.13 -17.96
N GLY A 77 -16.43 -0.53 -17.12
CA GLY A 77 -17.71 -1.13 -16.71
C GLY A 77 -17.78 -1.62 -15.27
N SER A 78 -18.76 -2.47 -14.98
CA SER A 78 -19.06 -2.93 -13.61
C SER A 78 -17.94 -3.76 -13.00
N LEU A 79 -17.27 -4.61 -13.80
CA LEU A 79 -16.18 -5.46 -13.34
C LEU A 79 -14.96 -4.64 -12.89
N GLN A 80 -14.55 -3.66 -13.70
CA GLN A 80 -13.46 -2.74 -13.36
C GLN A 80 -13.78 -1.99 -12.06
N ARG A 81 -14.99 -1.41 -11.95
CA ARG A 81 -15.42 -0.72 -10.72
C ARG A 81 -15.44 -1.66 -9.52
N GLY A 82 -15.89 -2.90 -9.69
CA GLY A 82 -15.87 -3.93 -8.64
C GLY A 82 -14.45 -4.21 -8.15
N GLY A 83 -13.50 -4.39 -9.07
CA GLY A 83 -12.10 -4.61 -8.71
C GLY A 83 -11.46 -3.41 -8.00
N VAL A 84 -11.71 -2.18 -8.46
CA VAL A 84 -11.22 -0.97 -7.76
C VAL A 84 -11.83 -0.84 -6.37
N ARG A 85 -13.11 -1.18 -6.19
CA ARG A 85 -13.76 -1.20 -4.87
C ARG A 85 -13.19 -2.27 -3.95
N LEU A 86 -12.83 -3.44 -4.48
CA LEU A 86 -12.13 -4.48 -3.70
C LEU A 86 -10.78 -3.96 -3.20
N VAL A 87 -9.98 -3.34 -4.08
CA VAL A 87 -8.70 -2.73 -3.67
C VAL A 87 -8.93 -1.64 -2.61
N ALA A 88 -9.93 -0.78 -2.80
CA ALA A 88 -10.30 0.24 -1.82
C ALA A 88 -10.65 -0.37 -0.45
N ALA A 89 -11.42 -1.46 -0.44
CA ALA A 89 -11.78 -2.19 0.78
C ALA A 89 -10.56 -2.81 1.48
N LEU A 90 -9.60 -3.37 0.74
CA LEU A 90 -8.36 -3.92 1.31
C LEU A 90 -7.52 -2.83 1.99
N PHE A 91 -7.39 -1.66 1.37
CA PHE A 91 -6.73 -0.52 2.00
C PHE A 91 -7.48 0.01 3.23
N GLY A 92 -8.82 0.06 3.17
CA GLY A 92 -9.66 0.39 4.32
C GLY A 92 -9.49 -0.58 5.48
N LEU A 93 -9.44 -1.89 5.19
CA LEU A 93 -9.20 -2.93 6.18
C LEU A 93 -7.81 -2.78 6.81
N ARG A 94 -6.77 -2.53 6.00
CA ARG A 94 -5.41 -2.27 6.49
C ARG A 94 -5.34 -1.04 7.39
N ALA A 95 -6.11 0.00 7.09
CA ALA A 95 -6.20 1.20 7.92
C ALA A 95 -6.94 0.94 9.24
N ALA A 96 -8.01 0.15 9.22
CA ALA A 96 -8.83 -0.17 10.39
C ALA A 96 -8.09 -1.09 11.37
N LEU A 97 -7.56 -2.22 10.87
CA LEU A 97 -6.91 -3.24 11.70
C LEU A 97 -5.51 -2.83 12.19
N GLY A 98 -4.81 -1.97 11.44
CA GLY A 98 -3.44 -1.57 11.74
C GLY A 98 -2.40 -2.65 11.43
N GLY A 99 -1.13 -2.30 11.63
CA GLY A 99 0.00 -3.15 11.23
C GLY A 99 0.21 -4.39 12.10
N GLU A 100 -0.12 -4.33 13.40
CA GLU A 100 0.04 -5.45 14.34
C GLU A 100 -0.79 -6.68 13.94
N VAL A 101 -2.02 -6.47 13.47
CA VAL A 101 -2.87 -7.56 12.98
C VAL A 101 -2.26 -8.18 11.72
N ALA A 102 -1.70 -7.37 10.82
CA ALA A 102 -1.03 -7.89 9.62
C ALA A 102 0.20 -8.73 9.98
N LEU A 103 1.02 -8.28 10.94
CA LEU A 103 2.16 -9.07 11.44
C LEU A 103 1.70 -10.39 12.07
N THR A 104 0.63 -10.36 12.86
CA THR A 104 0.04 -11.56 13.48
C THR A 104 -0.41 -12.58 12.44
N VAL A 105 -1.12 -12.13 11.40
CA VAL A 105 -1.56 -12.99 10.28
C VAL A 105 -0.37 -13.58 9.53
N LEU A 106 0.71 -12.80 9.37
CA LEU A 106 1.96 -13.24 8.75
C LEU A 106 2.86 -14.07 9.68
N LYS A 107 2.43 -14.34 10.93
CA LYS A 107 3.21 -15.04 11.96
C LYS A 107 4.57 -14.40 12.23
N LEU A 108 4.64 -13.08 12.12
CA LEU A 108 5.82 -12.29 12.44
C LEU A 108 5.81 -11.88 13.92
N PRO A 109 6.97 -11.58 14.52
CA PRO A 109 7.01 -11.15 15.91
C PRO A 109 6.29 -9.79 16.08
N PRO A 110 5.84 -9.46 17.31
CA PRO A 110 5.11 -8.22 17.59
C PRO A 110 5.87 -6.98 17.17
N ALA A 111 5.18 -5.95 16.69
CA ALA A 111 5.85 -4.81 16.10
C ALA A 111 6.65 -3.99 17.12
N GLY A 112 7.84 -3.55 16.71
CA GLY A 112 8.65 -2.61 17.49
C GLY A 112 8.02 -1.23 17.66
N PRO A 113 8.48 -0.44 18.65
CA PRO A 113 7.93 0.88 18.96
C PRO A 113 7.97 1.87 17.79
N ARG A 114 9.02 1.80 16.95
CA ARG A 114 9.17 2.66 15.78
C ARG A 114 8.10 2.38 14.73
N PHE A 115 7.91 1.12 14.34
CA PHE A 115 6.83 0.73 13.43
C PHE A 115 5.47 1.14 13.95
N ARG A 116 5.12 0.87 15.22
CA ARG A 116 3.81 1.27 15.79
C ARG A 116 3.54 2.77 15.68
N THR A 117 4.58 3.58 15.91
CA THR A 117 4.48 5.04 15.82
C THR A 117 4.23 5.47 14.38
N LEU A 118 4.97 4.90 13.42
CA LEU A 118 4.80 5.19 12.00
C LEU A 118 3.46 4.67 11.46
N ASP A 119 3.02 3.49 11.91
CA ASP A 119 1.75 2.89 11.51
C ASP A 119 0.57 3.77 11.93
N ARG A 120 0.58 4.26 13.18
CA ARG A 120 -0.46 5.17 13.67
C ARG A 120 -0.41 6.54 13.00
N ARG A 121 0.78 7.09 12.76
CA ARG A 121 0.94 8.48 12.29
C ARG A 121 0.87 8.63 10.77
N TYR A 122 1.31 7.63 10.02
CA TYR A 122 1.48 7.72 8.57
C TYR A 122 0.85 6.55 7.82
N TYR A 123 1.13 5.29 8.18
CA TYR A 123 0.71 4.17 7.33
C TYR A 123 -0.80 3.94 7.33
N ARG A 124 -1.46 3.95 8.50
CA ARG A 124 -2.92 3.81 8.58
C ARG A 124 -3.64 5.00 7.95
N PRO A 125 -3.25 6.28 8.21
CA PRO A 125 -3.83 7.41 7.50
C PRO A 125 -3.63 7.35 5.98
N ALA A 126 -2.44 7.00 5.50
CA ALA A 126 -2.17 6.87 4.07
C ALA A 126 -3.01 5.76 3.42
N ALA A 127 -3.13 4.60 4.09
CA ALA A 127 -3.98 3.51 3.63
C ALA A 127 -5.46 3.93 3.60
N ALA A 128 -5.95 4.63 4.64
CA ALA A 128 -7.32 5.15 4.67
C ALA A 128 -7.58 6.14 3.54
N ALA A 129 -6.67 7.09 3.33
CA ALA A 129 -6.77 8.09 2.26
C ALA A 129 -6.78 7.43 0.88
N LEU A 130 -5.89 6.47 0.64
CA LEU A 130 -5.83 5.75 -0.64
C LEU A 130 -7.11 4.92 -0.88
N GLY A 131 -7.59 4.21 0.15
CA GLY A 131 -8.86 3.48 0.10
C GLY A 131 -10.04 4.39 -0.19
N ALA A 132 -10.13 5.55 0.46
CA ALA A 132 -11.18 6.54 0.22
C ALA A 132 -11.14 7.08 -1.21
N VAL A 133 -9.96 7.53 -1.67
CA VAL A 133 -9.77 8.06 -3.03
C VAL A 133 -10.16 7.02 -4.08
N LEU A 134 -9.73 5.77 -3.93
CA LEU A 134 -10.12 4.68 -4.84
C LEU A 134 -11.63 4.42 -4.80
N CYS A 135 -12.25 4.43 -3.63
CA CYS A 135 -13.70 4.27 -3.50
C CYS A 135 -14.46 5.37 -4.27
N PHE A 136 -14.12 6.64 -4.00
CA PHE A 136 -14.73 7.80 -4.66
C PHE A 136 -14.48 7.83 -6.17
N SER A 137 -13.37 7.26 -6.66
CA SER A 137 -13.09 7.15 -8.09
C SER A 137 -14.08 6.26 -8.85
N THR A 138 -14.87 5.44 -8.15
CA THR A 138 -15.84 4.49 -8.73
C THR A 138 -17.30 4.91 -8.58
N LEU A 139 -17.56 6.10 -8.05
CA LEU A 139 -18.91 6.66 -8.00
C LEU A 139 -19.37 7.10 -9.39
N PRO A 140 -20.66 6.96 -9.71
CA PRO A 140 -21.23 7.43 -10.98
C PRO A 140 -21.04 8.94 -11.16
#